data_AF-A0A2N9EC59-F1
#
_entry.id   AF-A0A2N9EC59-F1
#
_cell.length_a   1.000
_cell.length_b   1.000
_cell.length_c   1.000
_cell.angle_alpha   90.00
_cell.angle_beta   90.00
_cell.angle_gamma   90.00
#
_symmetry.space_group_name_H-M   'P 1'
#
loop_
_entity.id
_entity.type
_entity.pdbx_description
1 polymer ?
#
loop_
_entity_poly.entity_id
_entity_poly.type
_entity_poly.pdbx_seq_one_letter_code
_entity_poly.pdbx_strand_id
1 'polypeptide(L)'
;MEPQQDSAATKPKDFGKSEHGCDHYRRRCKIRAPCCNQIFPCRHCHNEATSNLSNPKDRHELVRQDVKHVVCLICNTEQQVWLCGLELWMVAQVCSNCGVNMGEYYCDVCKFYDDDTSKGQFHCEECGICRVGGRDNFFHCKKCGT
;
A
#
# COMPACT_ATOMS: atom_id res chain seq x y z
N MET A 1 -2.41 33.20 -7.15
CA MET A 1 -1.69 31.92 -6.94
C MET A 1 -2.14 31.01 -8.06
N GLU A 2 -1.27 30.82 -9.06
CA GLU A 2 -1.61 30.09 -10.28
C GLU A 2 -1.66 28.57 -10.01
N PRO A 3 -2.67 27.85 -10.52
CA PRO A 3 -2.67 26.39 -10.48
C PRO A 3 -1.76 25.86 -11.59
N GLN A 4 -0.62 25.26 -11.21
CA GLN A 4 0.23 24.54 -12.16
C GLN A 4 -0.50 23.28 -12.65
N GLN A 5 -0.80 23.27 -13.95
CA GLN A 5 -1.33 22.14 -14.70
C GLN A 5 -0.25 21.05 -14.82
N ASP A 6 -0.42 19.92 -14.12
CA ASP A 6 0.40 18.73 -14.34
C ASP A 6 -0.36 17.80 -15.30
N SER A 7 -0.02 17.91 -16.59
CA SER A 7 -0.51 17.00 -17.63
C SER A 7 0.21 15.64 -17.53
N ALA A 8 -0.39 14.61 -18.13
CA ALA A 8 0.04 13.21 -18.11
C ALA A 8 1.36 12.96 -18.88
N ALA A 9 2.46 13.58 -18.47
CA ALA A 9 3.79 13.22 -18.91
C ALA A 9 4.25 11.99 -18.11
N THR A 10 4.63 10.92 -18.82
CA THR A 10 5.24 9.73 -18.21
C THR A 10 6.51 10.17 -17.45
N LYS A 11 6.54 9.92 -16.15
CA LYS A 11 7.68 10.23 -15.27
C LYS A 11 8.58 8.99 -15.16
N PRO A 12 9.89 9.16 -14.86
CA PRO A 12 10.78 8.03 -14.54
C PRO A 12 10.21 7.15 -13.43
N LYS A 13 10.45 5.83 -13.50
CA LYS A 13 9.87 4.86 -12.54
C LYS A 13 10.26 5.17 -11.08
N ASP A 14 11.44 5.72 -10.87
CA ASP A 14 12.03 6.06 -9.58
C ASP A 14 11.74 7.50 -9.12
N PHE A 15 10.94 8.25 -9.87
CA PHE A 15 10.58 9.62 -9.50
C PHE A 15 9.88 9.66 -8.12
N GLY A 16 10.40 10.48 -7.21
CA GLY A 16 9.91 10.61 -5.83
C GLY A 16 10.28 9.43 -4.91
N LYS A 17 11.26 8.60 -5.29
CA LYS A 17 11.64 7.43 -4.49
C LYS A 17 12.17 7.78 -3.12
N SER A 18 11.61 7.14 -2.09
CA SER A 18 11.94 7.38 -0.67
C SER A 18 11.60 8.79 -0.13
N GLU A 19 11.09 9.69 -0.97
CA GLU A 19 10.67 11.05 -0.60
C GLU A 19 9.27 11.09 0.01
N HIS A 20 8.48 10.04 -0.20
CA HIS A 20 7.08 9.95 0.19
C HIS A 20 6.82 8.79 1.17
N GLY A 21 5.67 8.85 1.85
CA GLY A 21 5.21 7.81 2.76
C GLY A 21 4.84 8.34 4.13
N CYS A 22 5.16 7.56 5.15
CA CYS A 22 4.94 7.87 6.57
C CYS A 22 6.04 7.18 7.41
N ASP A 23 6.03 7.36 8.72
CA ASP A 23 7.01 6.74 9.62
C ASP A 23 6.98 5.20 9.59
N HIS A 24 5.86 4.61 9.17
CA HIS A 24 5.72 3.16 9.03
C HIS A 24 6.41 2.61 7.78
N TYR A 25 6.17 3.24 6.63
CA TYR A 25 6.55 2.74 5.31
C TYR A 25 6.86 3.89 4.36
N ARG A 26 7.92 3.71 3.56
CA ARG A 26 8.29 4.64 2.48
C ARG A 26 7.57 4.19 1.23
N ARG A 27 6.77 5.04 0.59
CA ARG A 27 6.02 4.65 -0.62
C ARG A 27 5.43 5.85 -1.30
N ARG A 28 5.10 5.69 -2.58
CA ARG A 28 4.57 6.75 -3.44
C ARG A 28 3.07 6.59 -3.70
N CYS A 29 2.34 5.98 -2.76
CA CYS A 29 0.88 5.89 -2.78
C CYS A 29 0.24 5.97 -1.38
N LYS A 30 -1.04 6.38 -1.35
CA LYS A 30 -1.95 6.29 -0.20
C LYS A 30 -2.97 5.18 -0.45
N ILE A 31 -3.55 4.61 0.61
CA ILE A 31 -4.65 3.64 0.51
C ILE A 31 -5.98 4.34 0.72
N ARG A 32 -7.02 3.92 -0.01
CA ARG A 32 -8.40 4.24 0.33
C ARG A 32 -8.96 3.07 1.16
N ALA A 33 -9.27 3.37 2.41
CA ALA A 33 -9.77 2.41 3.39
C ALA A 33 -11.19 1.96 3.00
N PRO A 34 -11.44 0.67 2.76
CA PRO A 34 -12.75 0.19 2.31
C PRO A 34 -13.83 0.29 3.41
N CYS A 35 -13.43 0.25 4.67
CA CYS A 35 -14.32 0.32 5.83
C CYS A 35 -15.00 1.69 6.01
N CYS A 36 -14.32 2.78 5.67
CA CYS A 36 -14.77 4.15 5.93
C CYS A 36 -14.62 5.10 4.73
N ASN A 37 -14.11 4.60 3.60
CA ASN A 37 -13.83 5.32 2.36
C ASN A 37 -12.87 6.52 2.52
N GLN A 38 -12.14 6.60 3.63
CA GLN A 38 -11.14 7.64 3.88
C GLN A 38 -9.78 7.25 3.32
N ILE A 39 -8.96 8.25 2.98
CA ILE A 39 -7.63 8.05 2.40
C ILE A 39 -6.58 8.21 3.49
N PHE A 40 -5.73 7.19 3.65
CA PHE A 40 -4.64 7.19 4.60
C PHE A 40 -3.31 6.90 3.93
N PRO A 41 -2.19 7.41 4.49
CA PRO A 41 -0.88 6.97 4.04
C PRO A 41 -0.76 5.45 4.10
N CYS A 42 -1.37 4.81 5.11
CA CYS A 42 -1.00 3.48 5.58
C CYS A 42 -2.11 2.81 6.39
N ARG A 43 -2.08 1.47 6.52
CA ARG A 43 -2.99 0.74 7.44
C ARG A 43 -2.74 1.11 8.91
N HIS A 44 -1.48 1.32 9.30
CA HIS A 44 -1.13 1.70 10.67
C HIS A 44 -1.62 3.13 10.96
N CYS A 45 -1.33 4.07 10.05
CA CYS A 45 -1.88 5.43 10.16
C CYS A 45 -3.42 5.45 10.19
N HIS A 46 -4.09 4.57 9.44
CA HIS A 46 -5.54 4.39 9.55
C HIS A 46 -5.92 3.93 10.95
N ASN A 47 -5.36 2.79 11.41
CA ASN A 47 -5.73 2.19 12.69
C ASN A 47 -5.45 3.11 13.88
N GLU A 48 -4.36 3.88 13.85
CA GLU A 48 -4.04 4.89 14.86
C GLU A 48 -5.06 6.03 14.87
N ALA A 49 -5.50 6.48 13.69
CA ALA A 49 -6.51 7.53 13.60
C ALA A 49 -7.87 7.02 14.10
N THR A 50 -8.25 5.80 13.74
CA THR A 50 -9.56 5.24 14.06
C THR A 50 -9.64 4.69 15.49
N SER A 51 -8.54 4.23 16.09
CA SER A 51 -8.51 3.78 17.49
C SER A 51 -8.75 4.94 18.47
N ASN A 52 -8.36 6.16 18.08
CA ASN A 52 -8.45 7.36 18.89
C ASN A 52 -9.78 8.13 18.74
N LEU A 53 -10.75 7.58 17.98
CA LEU A 53 -12.04 8.22 17.81
C LEU A 53 -12.84 8.28 19.13
N SER A 54 -13.46 9.44 19.36
CA SER A 54 -14.21 9.74 20.57
C SER A 54 -15.41 8.82 20.77
N ASN A 55 -16.10 8.47 19.69
CA ASN A 55 -17.20 7.51 19.71
C ASN A 55 -16.64 6.08 19.57
N PRO A 56 -16.78 5.21 20.60
CA PRO A 56 -16.26 3.85 20.54
C PRO A 56 -16.82 3.00 19.40
N LYS A 57 -18.05 3.30 18.94
CA LYS A 57 -18.69 2.57 17.83
C LYS A 57 -18.04 2.83 16.48
N ASP A 58 -17.34 3.95 16.35
CA ASP A 58 -16.65 4.33 15.10
C ASP A 58 -15.21 3.80 15.08
N ARG A 59 -14.72 3.20 16.16
CA ARG A 59 -13.39 2.58 16.22
C ARG A 59 -13.39 1.29 15.42
N HIS A 60 -12.43 1.17 14.51
CA HIS A 60 -12.30 0.00 13.66
C HIS A 60 -10.87 -0.12 13.14
N GLU A 61 -10.50 -1.30 12.67
CA GLU A 61 -9.23 -1.53 12.01
C GLU A 61 -9.43 -1.83 10.53
N LEU A 62 -8.44 -1.45 9.73
CA LEU A 62 -8.43 -1.77 8.32
C LEU A 62 -8.01 -3.23 8.09
N VAL A 63 -8.88 -3.96 7.40
CA VAL A 63 -8.57 -5.29 6.86
C VAL A 63 -7.77 -5.10 5.57
N ARG A 64 -6.47 -5.47 5.61
CA ARG A 64 -5.52 -5.22 4.51
C ARG A 64 -5.92 -5.84 3.16
N GLN A 65 -6.57 -7.00 3.19
CA GLN A 65 -6.98 -7.75 1.99
C GLN A 65 -8.12 -7.05 1.24
N ASP A 66 -8.89 -6.20 1.92
CA ASP A 66 -10.05 -5.53 1.34
C ASP A 66 -9.68 -4.24 0.58
N VAL A 67 -8.41 -3.81 0.64
CA VAL A 67 -7.95 -2.61 -0.05
C VAL A 67 -7.95 -2.85 -1.56
N LYS A 68 -8.82 -2.13 -2.27
CA LYS A 68 -8.99 -2.20 -3.73
C LYS A 68 -8.55 -0.93 -4.45
N HIS A 69 -8.16 0.10 -3.70
CA HIS A 69 -7.95 1.44 -4.23
C HIS A 69 -6.72 2.07 -3.58
N VAL A 70 -5.84 2.60 -4.42
CA VAL A 70 -4.68 3.40 -3.98
C VAL A 70 -4.63 4.70 -4.76
N VAL A 71 -4.11 5.75 -4.13
CA VAL A 71 -3.96 7.06 -4.75
C VAL A 71 -2.47 7.34 -4.91
N CYS A 72 -2.02 7.59 -6.14
CA CYS A 72 -0.62 7.92 -6.41
C CYS A 72 -0.26 9.25 -5.74
N LEU A 73 0.86 9.30 -5.01
CA LEU A 73 1.34 10.53 -4.36
C LEU A 73 2.03 11.50 -5.33
N ILE A 74 2.38 11.04 -6.53
CA ILE A 74 3.08 11.84 -7.54
C ILE A 74 2.13 12.63 -8.43
N CYS A 75 1.02 12.02 -8.84
CA CYS A 75 0.07 12.63 -9.78
C CYS A 75 -1.37 12.68 -9.25
N ASN A 76 -1.62 12.21 -8.03
CA ASN A 76 -2.94 12.14 -7.39
C ASN A 76 -3.98 11.27 -8.11
N THR A 77 -3.58 10.53 -9.15
CA THR A 77 -4.48 9.57 -9.80
C THR A 77 -4.83 8.44 -8.85
N GLU A 78 -6.13 8.28 -8.62
CA GLU A 78 -6.68 7.11 -7.96
C GLU A 78 -6.67 5.93 -8.93
N GLN A 79 -6.14 4.80 -8.45
CA GLN A 79 -5.98 3.57 -9.19
C GLN A 79 -6.93 2.54 -8.60
N GLN A 80 -7.84 2.10 -9.46
CA GLN A 80 -8.77 1.01 -9.16
C GLN A 80 -8.15 -0.31 -9.61
N VAL A 81 -8.56 -1.38 -8.93
CA VAL A 81 -8.34 -2.75 -9.42
C VAL A 81 -9.04 -2.91 -10.77
N TRP A 82 -8.30 -3.24 -11.82
CA TRP A 82 -8.91 -3.47 -13.13
C TRP A 82 -9.34 -4.93 -13.28
N LEU A 83 -10.61 -5.15 -13.60
CA LEU A 83 -11.13 -6.45 -14.03
C LEU A 83 -10.81 -6.65 -15.50
N CYS A 84 -10.09 -7.72 -15.84
CA CYS A 84 -10.18 -8.30 -17.18
C CYS A 84 -10.81 -9.69 -17.10
N GLY A 85 -11.98 -9.83 -17.70
CA GLY A 85 -12.36 -11.09 -18.32
C GLY A 85 -12.90 -12.23 -17.47
N LEU A 86 -12.77 -12.25 -16.13
CA LEU A 86 -13.58 -13.03 -15.15
C LEU A 86 -12.98 -13.13 -13.75
N GLU A 87 -11.78 -12.58 -13.49
CA GLU A 87 -11.19 -12.54 -12.15
C GLU A 87 -10.63 -11.15 -11.80
N LEU A 88 -10.82 -10.79 -10.53
CA LEU A 88 -10.44 -9.52 -9.92
C LEU A 88 -8.93 -9.52 -9.68
N TRP A 89 -8.13 -8.76 -10.45
CA TRP A 89 -6.71 -8.65 -10.10
C TRP A 89 -6.03 -7.33 -10.44
N MET A 90 -5.05 -7.02 -9.60
CA MET A 90 -4.08 -5.93 -9.67
C MET A 90 -4.52 -4.57 -9.11
N VAL A 91 -4.04 -4.26 -7.90
CA VAL A 91 -3.60 -2.88 -7.64
C VAL A 91 -2.22 -2.79 -8.29
N ALA A 92 -2.04 -1.93 -9.28
CA ALA A 92 -0.78 -1.91 -10.02
C ALA A 92 0.35 -1.36 -9.15
N GLN A 93 1.51 -2.04 -9.13
CA GLN A 93 2.74 -1.50 -8.54
C GLN A 93 3.15 -0.17 -9.20
N VAL A 94 2.83 -0.02 -10.49
CA VAL A 94 3.17 1.13 -11.32
C VAL A 94 1.94 1.99 -11.55
N CYS A 95 2.07 3.30 -11.39
CA CYS A 95 0.99 4.24 -11.64
C CYS A 95 0.56 4.23 -13.11
N SER A 96 -0.72 3.95 -13.37
CA SER A 96 -1.27 3.92 -14.74
C SER A 96 -1.24 5.27 -15.47
N ASN A 97 -1.23 6.38 -14.74
CA ASN A 97 -1.23 7.72 -15.34
C ASN A 97 0.18 8.29 -15.52
N CYS A 98 1.01 8.30 -14.47
CA CYS A 98 2.34 8.92 -14.53
C CYS A 98 3.49 7.93 -14.69
N GLY A 99 3.27 6.62 -14.65
CA GLY A 99 4.29 5.60 -14.92
C GLY A 99 5.30 5.34 -13.80
N VAL A 100 5.21 6.05 -12.66
CA VAL A 100 6.10 5.82 -11.50
C VAL A 100 5.84 4.45 -10.88
N ASN A 101 6.88 3.77 -10.43
CA ASN A 101 6.73 2.68 -9.45
C ASN A 101 6.17 3.30 -8.15
N MET A 102 5.33 2.62 -7.38
CA MET A 102 4.78 3.12 -6.12
C MET A 102 5.40 2.51 -4.86
N GLY A 103 6.21 1.46 -5.03
CA GLY A 103 6.93 0.78 -3.95
C GLY A 103 7.97 -0.15 -4.55
N GLU A 104 9.23 -0.08 -4.13
CA GLU A 104 10.27 -0.99 -4.64
C GLU A 104 9.95 -2.45 -4.30
N TYR A 105 9.57 -2.71 -3.05
CA TYR A 105 8.87 -3.92 -2.65
C TYR A 105 7.38 -3.74 -2.86
N TYR A 106 6.77 -4.69 -3.57
CA TYR A 106 5.34 -4.79 -3.74
C TYR A 106 4.86 -6.22 -3.47
N CYS A 107 3.82 -6.37 -2.67
CA CYS A 107 3.11 -7.62 -2.48
C CYS A 107 1.65 -7.46 -2.88
N ASP A 108 1.24 -8.17 -3.93
CA ASP A 108 -0.14 -8.13 -4.39
C ASP A 108 -1.12 -8.79 -3.42
N VAL A 109 -0.76 -9.88 -2.77
CA VAL A 109 -1.64 -10.55 -1.79
C VAL A 109 -1.98 -9.64 -0.61
N CYS A 110 -0.99 -8.88 -0.13
CA CYS A 110 -1.14 -7.99 1.02
C CYS A 110 -1.45 -6.53 0.65
N LYS A 111 -1.44 -6.19 -0.64
CA LYS A 111 -1.50 -4.81 -1.15
C LYS A 111 -0.49 -3.89 -0.46
N PHE A 112 0.72 -4.41 -0.27
CA PHE A 112 1.78 -3.76 0.51
C PHE A 112 2.85 -3.16 -0.39
N TYR A 113 3.26 -1.93 -0.08
CA TYR A 113 4.20 -1.11 -0.83
C TYR A 113 5.24 -0.57 0.15
N ASP A 114 6.52 -0.78 -0.13
CA ASP A 114 7.62 -0.17 0.63
C ASP A 114 8.83 0.07 -0.30
N ASP A 115 9.36 1.29 -0.30
CA ASP A 115 10.59 1.65 -1.01
C ASP A 115 11.83 1.23 -0.24
N ASP A 116 11.71 1.06 1.08
CA ASP A 116 12.80 0.63 1.93
C ASP A 116 12.94 -0.89 1.92
N THR A 117 13.60 -1.44 0.90
CA THR A 117 13.83 -2.89 0.76
C THR A 117 14.91 -3.43 1.71
N SER A 118 15.60 -2.57 2.46
CA SER A 118 16.63 -3.00 3.40
C SER A 118 16.08 -3.85 4.55
N LYS A 119 14.77 -3.75 4.82
CA LYS A 119 14.09 -4.56 5.84
C LYS A 119 13.93 -6.03 5.42
N GLY A 120 14.26 -6.41 4.19
CA GLY A 120 14.15 -7.79 3.72
C GLY A 120 12.71 -8.30 3.74
N GLN A 121 11.78 -7.50 3.25
CA GLN A 121 10.36 -7.86 3.18
C GLN A 121 10.16 -9.11 2.32
N PHE A 122 9.28 -10.00 2.75
CA PHE A 122 8.84 -11.12 1.92
C PHE A 122 7.41 -11.53 2.27
N HIS A 123 6.69 -12.05 1.27
CA HIS A 123 5.39 -12.66 1.52
C HIS A 123 5.60 -14.08 2.01
N CYS A 124 4.99 -14.38 3.15
CA CYS A 124 4.96 -15.70 3.71
C CYS A 124 3.63 -16.36 3.32
N GLU A 125 3.71 -17.38 2.46
CA GLU A 125 2.53 -18.09 1.96
C GLU A 125 1.77 -18.83 3.08
N GLU A 126 2.48 -19.44 4.03
CA GLU A 126 1.82 -20.20 5.11
C GLU A 126 1.06 -19.29 6.09
N CYS A 127 1.55 -18.06 6.35
CA CYS A 127 0.80 -17.08 7.16
C CYS A 127 -0.18 -16.25 6.35
N GLY A 128 -0.01 -16.14 5.03
CA GLY A 128 -0.74 -15.19 4.19
C GLY A 128 -0.42 -13.71 4.48
N ILE A 129 0.77 -13.42 5.02
CA ILE A 129 1.17 -12.03 5.39
C ILE A 129 2.60 -11.70 4.98
N CYS A 130 2.87 -10.42 4.74
CA CYS A 130 4.25 -9.95 4.60
C CYS A 130 4.97 -9.92 5.96
N ARG A 131 6.20 -10.41 5.96
CA ARG A 131 7.16 -10.38 7.08
C ARG A 131 8.38 -9.54 6.68
N VAL A 132 9.23 -9.23 7.65
CA VAL A 132 10.52 -8.52 7.50
C VAL A 132 11.63 -9.37 8.11
N GLY A 133 12.89 -9.08 7.79
CA GLY A 133 14.08 -9.77 8.29
C GLY A 133 14.72 -10.76 7.29
N GLY A 134 14.17 -10.86 6.08
CA GLY A 134 14.64 -11.78 5.04
C GLY A 134 14.04 -13.19 5.18
N ARG A 135 13.68 -13.79 4.04
CA ARG A 135 13.02 -15.10 3.98
C ARG A 135 13.88 -16.21 4.62
N ASP A 136 15.18 -16.18 4.37
CA ASP A 136 16.11 -17.22 4.82
C ASP A 136 16.33 -17.22 6.34
N ASN A 137 15.98 -16.13 7.02
CA ASN A 137 16.08 -15.99 8.47
C ASN A 137 14.78 -16.35 9.21
N PHE A 138 13.77 -16.84 8.48
CA PHE A 138 12.43 -17.07 9.02
C PHE A 138 12.03 -18.54 8.91
N PHE A 139 11.50 -19.09 10.00
CA PHE A 139 11.00 -20.46 10.06
C PHE A 139 9.58 -20.50 10.63
N HIS A 140 8.76 -21.40 10.09
CA HIS A 140 7.43 -21.68 10.62
C HIS A 140 7.47 -22.82 11.63
N CYS A 141 6.91 -22.59 12.81
CA CYS A 141 6.50 -23.67 13.67
C CYS A 141 5.04 -24.02 13.40
N LYS A 142 4.81 -25.08 12.62
CA LYS A 142 3.45 -25.60 12.33
C LYS A 142 2.64 -25.95 13.58
N LYS A 143 3.31 -26.27 14.69
CA LYS A 143 2.66 -26.55 15.98
C LYS A 143 2.19 -25.28 16.69
N CYS A 144 2.88 -24.16 16.51
CA CYS A 144 2.57 -22.90 17.18
C CYS A 144 1.71 -21.96 16.31
N GLY A 145 1.57 -22.24 15.01
CA GLY A 145 0.86 -21.35 14.08
C GLY A 145 1.60 -20.03 13.81
N THR A 146 2.91 -20.01 14.05
CA THR A 146 3.81 -18.85 13.88
C THR A 146 5.03 -19.27 13.10
#